data_AF-A0A960JKE7-F1
#
_entry.id   AF-A0A960JKE7-F1
#
_cell.length_a   1.000
_cell.length_b   1.000
_cell.length_c   1.000
_cell.angle_alpha   90.00
_cell.angle_beta   90.00
_cell.angle_gamma   90.00
#
_symmetry.space_group_name_H-M   'P 1'
#
loop_
_entity.id
_entity.type
_entity.pdbx_description
1 polymer ?
#
loop_
_entity_poly.entity_id
_entity_poly.type
_entity_poly.pdbx_seq_one_letter_code
_entity_poly.pdbx_strand_id
1 'polypeptide(L)' 'MGSIATPQDELRSLVGEHGLKQIDLVGIFGSQGIVSEVLSGKRGISFATAKRLAKRFNLSVEVFV' A
#
# COMPACT_ATOMS: atom_id res chain seq x y z
N MET A 1 -2.95 -14.17 18.21
CA MET A 1 -3.48 -13.15 17.29
C MET A 1 -2.50 -13.01 16.13
N GLY A 2 -2.43 -14.02 15.27
CA GLY A 2 -1.57 -13.98 14.08
C GLY A 2 -2.43 -13.51 12.92
N SER A 3 -2.59 -12.21 12.76
CA SER A 3 -3.25 -11.70 11.56
C SER A 3 -2.36 -12.05 10.39
N ILE A 4 -2.88 -12.83 9.43
CA ILE A 4 -2.26 -12.97 8.12
C ILE A 4 -2.29 -11.55 7.54
N ALA A 5 -1.16 -10.84 7.64
CA ALA A 5 -1.07 -9.46 7.21
C ALA A 5 -1.21 -9.46 5.69
N THR A 6 -2.32 -8.91 5.21
CA THR A 6 -2.48 -8.72 3.78
C THR A 6 -1.55 -7.59 3.33
N PRO A 7 -1.13 -7.57 2.05
CA PRO A 7 -0.43 -6.43 1.47
C PRO A 7 -1.09 -5.08 1.77
N GLN A 8 -2.43 -5.06 1.89
CA GLN A 8 -3.18 -3.86 2.25
C GLN A 8 -3.03 -3.47 3.72
N ASP A 9 -2.99 -4.43 4.64
CA ASP A 9 -2.80 -4.17 6.07
C ASP A 9 -1.39 -3.67 6.37
N GLU A 10 -0.38 -4.24 5.72
CA GLU A 10 1.01 -3.75 5.78
C GLU A 10 1.11 -2.33 5.25
N LEU A 11 0.52 -2.07 4.07
CA LEU A 11 0.46 -0.71 3.52
C LEU A 11 -0.22 0.27 4.49
N ARG A 12 -1.34 -0.13 5.10
CA ARG A 12 -2.07 0.73 6.04
C ARG A 12 -1.24 1.04 7.29
N SER A 13 -0.52 0.04 7.79
CA SER A 13 0.38 0.19 8.93
C SER A 13 1.51 1.16 8.59
N LEU A 14 2.19 0.95 7.47
CA LEU A 14 3.25 1.86 6.97
C LEU A 14 2.75 3.29 6.77
N VAL A 15 1.56 3.46 6.20
CA VAL A 15 0.95 4.78 6.01
C VAL A 15 0.69 5.46 7.36
N GLY A 16 0.21 4.72 8.36
CA GLY A 16 0.02 5.21 9.72
C GLY A 16 1.33 5.56 10.42
N GLU A 17 2.31 4.66 10.40
CA GLU A 17 3.62 4.83 11.04
C GLU A 17 4.42 5.99 10.44
N HIS A 18 4.36 6.16 9.13
CA HIS A 18 5.02 7.26 8.43
C HIS A 18 4.20 8.57 8.41
N GLY A 19 2.98 8.57 8.96
CA GLY A 19 2.09 9.74 8.96
C GLY A 19 1.67 10.20 7.55
N LEU A 20 1.65 9.29 6.57
CA LEU A 20 1.33 9.58 5.19
C LEU A 20 -0.18 9.78 5.02
N LYS A 21 -0.56 10.68 4.12
CA LYS A 21 -1.95 10.88 3.71
C LYS A 21 -2.23 10.12 2.42
N GLN A 22 -3.51 9.86 2.15
CA GLN A 22 -3.91 9.24 0.87
C GLN A 22 -3.40 10.03 -0.35
N ILE A 23 -3.31 11.36 -0.23
CA ILE A 23 -2.78 12.23 -1.29
C ILE A 23 -1.32 11.92 -1.65
N ASP A 24 -0.51 11.48 -0.68
CA ASP A 24 0.90 11.16 -0.89
C ASP A 24 1.07 9.84 -1.65
N LEU A 25 0.07 8.97 -1.56
CA LEU A 25 0.00 7.71 -2.27
C LEU A 25 -0.55 7.87 -3.70
N VAL A 26 -1.18 9.00 -4.03
CA VAL A 26 -1.71 9.26 -5.38
C VAL A 26 -0.61 9.17 -6.43
N GLY A 27 0.62 9.61 -6.12
CA GLY A 27 1.76 9.46 -7.04
C GLY A 27 2.14 8.00 -7.35
N ILE A 28 1.74 7.06 -6.48
CA ILE A 28 2.03 5.63 -6.62
C ILE A 28 0.87 4.91 -7.32
N PHE A 29 -0.37 5.22 -6.94
CA PHE A 29 -1.58 4.55 -7.40
C PHE A 29 -2.27 5.25 -8.58
N GLY A 30 -1.91 6.49 -8.88
CA GLY A 30 -2.44 7.31 -9.97
C GLY A 30 -3.62 8.20 -9.58
N SER A 31 -4.52 7.75 -8.69
CA SER A 31 -5.65 8.56 -8.23
C SER A 31 -6.02 8.28 -6.77
N GLN A 32 -6.64 9.26 -6.12
CA GLN A 32 -7.08 9.13 -4.73
C GLN A 32 -8.19 8.09 -4.56
N GLY A 33 -9.02 7.90 -5.60
CA GLY A 33 -10.02 6.82 -5.65
C GLY A 33 -9.38 5.44 -5.56
N ILE A 34 -8.34 5.19 -6.37
CA ILE A 34 -7.61 3.91 -6.36
C ILE A 34 -6.95 3.67 -4.99
N VAL A 35 -6.33 4.71 -4.40
CA VAL A 35 -5.75 4.63 -3.05
C VAL A 35 -6.81 4.19 -2.03
N SER A 36 -7.99 4.81 -2.05
CA SER A 36 -9.09 4.48 -1.14
C SER A 36 -9.60 3.05 -1.34
N GLU A 37 -9.76 2.60 -2.58
CA GLU A 37 -10.17 1.23 -2.90
C GLU A 37 -9.15 0.19 -2.41
N VAL A 38 -7.86 0.48 -2.52
CA VAL A 38 -6.79 -0.40 -2.03
C VAL A 38 -6.77 -0.43 -0.50
N LEU A 39 -6.81 0.72 0.17
CA LEU A 39 -6.81 0.79 1.63
C LEU A 39 -8.09 0.22 2.27
N SER A 40 -9.19 0.19 1.51
CA SER A 40 -10.44 -0.45 1.95
C SER A 40 -10.54 -1.93 1.56
N GLY A 41 -9.51 -2.49 0.92
CA GLY A 41 -9.48 -3.89 0.48
C GLY A 41 -10.39 -4.22 -0.71
N LYS A 42 -11.09 -3.23 -1.28
CA LYS A 42 -11.90 -3.40 -2.50
C LYS A 42 -11.04 -3.73 -3.71
N ARG A 43 -9.77 -3.31 -3.69
CA ARG A 43 -8.81 -3.53 -4.76
C ARG A 43 -7.52 -4.14 -4.23
N GLY A 44 -7.01 -5.13 -4.95
CA GLY A 44 -5.70 -5.72 -4.68
C GLY A 44 -4.54 -4.82 -5.14
N ILE A 45 -3.34 -5.06 -4.60
CA ILE A 45 -2.11 -4.41 -5.05
C ILE A 45 -1.56 -5.20 -6.23
N SER A 46 -1.46 -4.56 -7.40
CA SER A 46 -0.81 -5.18 -8.56
C SER A 46 0.71 -5.16 -8.38
N PHE A 47 1.42 -6.12 -8.97
CA PHE A 47 2.88 -6.23 -8.92
C PHE A 47 3.63 -4.95 -9.34
N ALA A 48 3.10 -4.20 -10.31
CA ALA A 48 3.68 -2.91 -10.72
C ALA A 48 3.59 -1.86 -9.60
N THR A 49 2.51 -1.88 -8.83
CA THR A 49 2.30 -1.00 -7.68
C THR A 49 3.10 -1.49 -6.47
N ALA A 50 3.14 -2.80 -6.22
CA ALA A 50 4.00 -3.42 -5.22
C ALA A 50 5.47 -3.01 -5.40
N LYS A 51 5.99 -3.03 -6.63
CA LYS A 51 7.35 -2.51 -6.95
C LYS A 51 7.55 -1.04 -6.60
N ARG A 52 6.55 -0.19 -6.84
CA ARG A 52 6.62 1.25 -6.50
C ARG A 52 6.58 1.48 -5.00
N LEU A 53 5.75 0.73 -4.28
CA LEU A 53 5.67 0.75 -2.82
C LEU A 53 6.98 0.27 -2.20
N ALA A 54 7.49 -0.88 -2.63
CA ALA A 54 8.79 -1.41 -2.25
C ALA A 54 9.92 -0.38 -2.41
N LYS A 55 9.97 0.31 -3.55
CA LYS A 55 10.93 1.40 -3.77
C LYS A 55 10.70 2.62 -2.87
N ARG A 56 9.45 2.96 -2.56
CA ARG A 56 9.09 4.12 -1.72
C ARG A 56 9.44 3.91 -0.25
N PHE A 57 9.17 2.72 0.26
CA PHE A 57 9.38 2.32 1.65
C PHE A 57 10.73 1.62 1.86
N ASN A 58 11.48 1.40 0.78
CA ASN A 58 12.75 0.67 0.78
C ASN A 58 12.61 -0.75 1.38
N LEU A 59 11.53 -1.43 1.01
CA LEU A 59 11.16 -2.79 1.45
C LEU A 59 11.23 -3.79 0.27
N SER A 60 11.19 -5.09 0.58
CA SER A 60 11.04 -6.13 -0.44
C SER A 60 9.65 -6.06 -1.09
N VAL A 61 9.58 -6.35 -2.39
CA VAL A 61 8.31 -6.40 -3.15
C VAL A 61 7.38 -7.47 -2.58
N GLU A 62 7.94 -8.54 -2.02
CA GLU A 62 7.20 -9.68 -1.44
C GLU A 62 6.29 -9.26 -0.27
N VAL A 63 6.57 -8.13 0.38
CA VAL A 63 5.68 -7.58 1.43
C VAL A 63 4.33 -7.13 0.85
N PHE A 64 4.29 -6.83 -0.44
CA PHE A 64 3.13 -6.25 -1.12
C PHE A 64 2.49 -7.19 -2.17
N VAL A 65 2.86 -8.47 -2.20
CA VAL A 65 2.40 -9.48 -3.18
C VAL A 65 1.55 -10.54 -2.50
#